data_AF-A0A9P6R0M2-F1
#
_entry.id   AF-A0A9P6R0M2-F1
#
_cell.length_a   1.000
_cell.length_b   1.000
_cell.length_c   1.000
_cell.angle_alpha   90.00
_cell.angle_beta   90.00
_cell.angle_gamma   90.00
#
_symmetry.space_group_name_H-M   'P 1'
#
loop_
_entity.id
_entity.type
_entity.pdbx_description
1 polymer ?
#
loop_
_entity_poly.entity_id
_entity_poly.type
_entity_poly.pdbx_seq_one_letter_code
_entity_poly.pdbx_strand_id
1 'polypeptide(L)'
;MSESTSSNSNSSDLERCLELLRPGTSDESKFIGLTLMSDLLQISQDQETMTRFFDNMDFPFLDRMMQIDENSVPREAGVDATTIRSIAIDIMTCFSTHWELLIRKEFKDRVPTMLSLLSASDATENSKKILKIMIRISAYPQVSMILTNPGYQSSIVAYISNTFDTKEAHDDAVMVFKRTFLIIQEGFKQNPKIVLQITKDFLPTIMTRISKPFSVLSETHKPEILQMLTESVAYLPEQYIQQHVKDHTVETRNWVRNLKSGLIQLLSTRQAPTTRDNCFKLIGILLQRLGADWIFPEIPTTDSILAETRTKKKSSPATLVHSMESLSLTDAEIDKKFAALVVHLACVEARVLMDELADELSSTAAKKEGDEARQANIRKEQVLPLVYEILEVSIGYLVLVSEDDELLERGLFDATALLKIQESLQAAFSAVLDYLLDLQMSKDGTPEKLVSNMSYLASMRILSVWLTEDDSLHAQAVALFPTLEEVVRL
;
A
#
# COMPACT_ATOMS: atom_id res chain seq x y z
N MET A 1 35.33 -38.37 29.95
CA MET A 1 34.23 -39.11 30.63
C MET A 1 33.21 -38.20 31.32
N SER A 2 33.21 -36.88 31.05
CA SER A 2 32.28 -35.90 31.63
C SER A 2 31.20 -35.38 30.67
N GLU A 3 31.32 -35.65 29.36
CA GLU A 3 30.29 -35.30 28.34
C GLU A 3 29.23 -36.39 28.14
N SER A 4 29.50 -37.62 28.57
CA SER A 4 28.60 -38.78 28.44
C SER A 4 27.53 -38.87 29.54
N THR A 5 27.68 -38.13 30.64
CA THR A 5 26.75 -38.13 31.77
C THR A 5 25.73 -36.99 31.71
N SER A 6 26.07 -35.83 31.13
CA SER A 6 25.14 -34.71 30.92
C SER A 6 24.16 -34.95 29.76
N SER A 7 24.60 -35.68 28.73
CA SER A 7 23.75 -36.07 27.59
C SER A 7 22.66 -37.08 28.00
N ASN A 8 22.99 -38.02 28.89
CA ASN A 8 22.03 -39.01 29.39
C ASN A 8 20.98 -38.44 30.35
N SER A 9 21.32 -37.46 31.19
CA SER A 9 20.33 -36.79 32.06
C SER A 9 19.35 -35.93 31.24
N ASN A 10 19.86 -35.20 30.25
CA ASN A 10 19.02 -34.36 29.38
C ASN A 10 18.05 -35.20 28.54
N SER A 11 18.48 -36.39 28.07
CA SER A 11 17.60 -37.32 27.36
C SER A 11 16.51 -37.91 28.26
N SER A 12 16.79 -38.17 29.54
CA SER A 12 15.75 -38.66 30.47
C SER A 12 14.77 -37.58 30.90
N ASP A 13 15.24 -36.34 31.07
CA ASP A 13 14.40 -35.20 31.40
C ASP A 13 13.51 -34.79 30.22
N LEU A 14 14.02 -34.91 29.00
CA LEU A 14 13.24 -34.77 27.77
C LEU A 14 12.11 -35.80 27.70
N GLU A 15 12.40 -37.08 27.91
CA GLU A 15 11.36 -38.12 27.84
C GLU A 15 10.26 -37.91 28.90
N ARG A 16 10.66 -37.56 30.13
CA ARG A 16 9.73 -37.22 31.20
C ARG A 16 8.87 -36.00 30.86
N CYS A 17 9.45 -34.98 30.26
CA CYS A 17 8.71 -33.80 29.82
C CYS A 17 7.70 -34.16 28.70
N LEU A 18 8.12 -34.96 27.72
CA LEU A 18 7.24 -35.43 26.64
C LEU A 18 6.06 -36.24 27.17
N GLU A 19 6.26 -37.11 28.16
CA GLU A 19 5.18 -37.87 28.81
C GLU A 19 4.11 -36.97 29.45
N LEU A 20 4.54 -35.88 30.09
CA LEU A 20 3.64 -34.92 30.75
C LEU A 20 2.79 -34.11 29.75
N LEU A 21 3.30 -33.89 28.53
CA LEU A 21 2.65 -33.09 27.49
C LEU A 21 1.65 -33.87 26.61
N ARG A 22 1.62 -35.20 26.73
CA ARG A 22 0.80 -36.06 25.87
C ARG A 22 -0.71 -35.75 25.95
N PRO A 23 -1.45 -35.91 24.85
CA PRO A 23 -2.92 -35.87 24.87
C PRO A 23 -3.47 -36.93 25.84
N GLY A 24 -4.15 -36.50 26.90
CA GLY A 24 -4.76 -37.37 27.92
C GLY A 24 -4.19 -37.24 29.34
N THR A 25 -3.10 -36.50 29.55
CA THR A 25 -2.64 -36.13 30.89
C THR A 25 -3.50 -35.00 31.49
N SER A 26 -3.45 -34.82 32.82
CA SER A 26 -4.18 -33.73 33.48
C SER A 26 -3.60 -32.36 33.09
N ASP A 27 -4.41 -31.31 33.11
CA ASP A 27 -3.97 -29.97 32.71
C ASP A 27 -2.89 -29.42 33.67
N GLU A 28 -2.90 -29.82 34.95
CA GLU A 28 -1.81 -29.52 35.90
C GLU A 28 -0.51 -30.22 35.51
N SER A 29 -0.59 -31.49 35.08
CA SER A 29 0.56 -32.26 34.63
C SER A 29 1.18 -31.65 33.37
N LYS A 30 0.33 -31.20 32.44
CA LYS A 30 0.77 -30.50 31.22
C LYS A 30 1.43 -29.17 31.55
N PHE A 31 0.88 -28.40 32.50
CA PHE A 31 1.48 -27.13 32.91
C PHE A 31 2.89 -27.34 33.50
N ILE A 32 3.09 -28.38 34.32
CA ILE A 32 4.42 -28.79 34.80
C ILE A 32 5.32 -29.22 33.63
N GLY A 33 4.77 -29.95 32.66
CA GLY A 33 5.48 -30.31 31.43
C GLY A 33 5.97 -29.07 30.67
N LEU A 34 5.16 -28.02 30.57
CA LEU A 34 5.48 -26.79 29.83
C LEU A 34 6.56 -25.95 30.52
N THR A 35 6.57 -25.87 31.84
CA THR A 35 7.66 -25.20 32.58
C THR A 35 8.98 -25.96 32.40
N LEU A 36 8.96 -27.29 32.49
CA LEU A 36 10.14 -28.12 32.19
C LEU A 36 10.61 -27.96 30.75
N MET A 37 9.67 -27.88 29.80
CA MET A 37 9.98 -27.65 28.39
C MET A 37 10.67 -26.30 28.19
N SER A 38 10.21 -25.23 28.84
CA SER A 38 10.84 -23.91 28.78
C SER A 38 12.31 -23.96 29.21
N ASP A 39 12.65 -24.70 30.28
CA ASP A 39 14.03 -24.86 30.73
C ASP A 39 14.88 -25.66 29.73
N LEU A 40 14.31 -26.73 29.15
CA LEU A 40 14.99 -27.56 28.14
C LEU A 40 15.25 -26.80 26.83
N LEU A 41 14.30 -25.95 26.42
CA LEU A 41 14.40 -25.10 25.22
C LEU A 41 15.41 -23.96 25.34
N GLN A 42 15.84 -23.61 26.55
CA GLN A 42 16.98 -22.71 26.76
C GLN A 42 18.32 -23.41 26.53
N ILE A 43 18.37 -24.74 26.63
CA ILE A 43 19.58 -25.55 26.56
C ILE A 43 19.80 -26.10 25.15
N SER A 44 18.74 -26.55 24.46
CA SER A 44 18.82 -27.01 23.06
C SER A 44 17.61 -26.52 22.25
N GLN A 45 17.89 -25.95 21.08
CA GLN A 45 16.88 -25.53 20.09
C GLN A 45 17.06 -26.29 18.76
N ASP A 46 17.70 -27.45 18.81
CA ASP A 46 17.90 -28.27 17.62
C ASP A 46 16.55 -28.76 17.07
N GLN A 47 16.54 -28.98 15.77
CA GLN A 47 15.33 -29.33 15.01
C GLN A 47 14.70 -30.64 15.49
N GLU A 48 15.51 -31.62 15.91
CA GLU A 48 15.03 -32.94 16.34
C GLU A 48 14.25 -32.82 17.65
N THR A 49 14.83 -32.17 18.65
CA THR A 49 14.20 -31.90 19.95
C THR A 49 12.89 -31.12 19.78
N MET A 50 12.89 -30.09 18.94
CA MET A 50 11.70 -29.29 18.65
C MET A 50 10.60 -30.09 17.95
N THR A 51 10.97 -30.97 17.03
CA THR A 51 10.02 -31.86 16.34
C THR A 51 9.40 -32.85 17.33
N ARG A 52 10.19 -33.43 18.24
CA ARG A 52 9.68 -34.35 19.28
C ARG A 52 8.69 -33.68 20.23
N PHE A 53 9.00 -32.46 20.68
CA PHE A 53 8.07 -31.67 21.50
C PHE A 53 6.79 -31.35 20.75
N PHE A 54 6.90 -30.95 19.49
CA PHE A 54 5.76 -30.67 18.64
C PHE A 54 4.85 -31.89 18.46
N ASP A 55 5.44 -33.07 18.21
CA ASP A 55 4.70 -34.32 17.98
C ASP A 55 3.94 -34.82 19.23
N ASN A 56 4.43 -34.50 20.43
CA ASN A 56 3.78 -34.90 21.69
C ASN A 56 2.88 -33.81 22.29
N MET A 57 2.79 -32.64 21.65
CA MET A 57 2.04 -31.49 22.18
C MET A 57 0.53 -31.70 22.09
N ASP A 58 -0.18 -31.47 23.19
CA ASP A 58 -1.64 -31.34 23.20
C ASP A 58 -2.04 -29.94 22.69
N PHE A 59 -2.14 -29.78 21.37
CA PHE A 59 -2.55 -28.52 20.74
C PHE A 59 -3.93 -28.00 21.19
N PRO A 60 -4.96 -28.85 21.39
CA PRO A 60 -6.21 -28.40 22.01
C PRO A 60 -6.03 -27.79 23.41
N PHE A 61 -5.10 -28.31 24.22
CA PHE A 61 -4.76 -27.69 25.50
C PHE A 61 -4.09 -26.32 25.30
N LEU A 62 -3.17 -26.20 24.34
CA LEU A 62 -2.52 -24.92 24.02
C LEU A 62 -3.52 -23.86 23.53
N ASP A 63 -4.51 -24.25 22.72
CA ASP A 63 -5.61 -23.38 22.29
C ASP A 63 -6.45 -22.88 23.48
N ARG A 64 -6.75 -23.76 24.46
CA ARG A 64 -7.44 -23.36 25.69
C ARG A 64 -6.62 -22.38 26.52
N MET A 65 -5.29 -22.57 26.62
CA MET A 65 -4.41 -21.64 27.33
C MET A 65 -4.40 -20.26 26.66
N MET A 66 -4.34 -20.18 25.33
CA MET A 66 -4.38 -18.92 24.59
C MET A 66 -5.71 -18.17 24.75
N GLN A 67 -6.81 -18.89 24.90
CA GLN A 67 -8.17 -18.32 24.95
C GLN A 67 -8.74 -18.27 26.38
N ILE A 68 -7.93 -18.52 27.41
CA ILE A 68 -8.38 -18.55 28.80
C ILE A 68 -9.02 -17.21 29.19
N ASP A 69 -10.20 -17.23 29.81
CA ASP A 69 -10.86 -16.02 30.30
C ASP A 69 -10.29 -15.60 31.67
N GLU A 70 -10.21 -14.30 31.92
CA GLU A 70 -9.67 -13.75 33.18
C GLU A 70 -10.43 -14.25 34.42
N ASN A 71 -11.75 -14.46 34.30
CA ASN A 71 -12.59 -14.93 35.39
C ASN A 71 -12.52 -16.45 35.60
N SER A 72 -11.91 -17.17 34.65
CA SER A 72 -11.77 -18.64 34.72
C SER A 72 -10.54 -19.08 35.52
N VAL A 73 -9.64 -18.17 35.86
CA VAL A 73 -8.45 -18.47 36.66
C VAL A 73 -8.78 -18.33 38.15
N PRO A 74 -8.68 -19.41 38.94
CA PRO A 74 -8.91 -19.33 40.38
C PRO A 74 -7.96 -18.30 41.02
N ARG A 75 -8.49 -17.40 41.86
CA ARG A 75 -7.68 -16.36 42.54
C ARG A 75 -6.55 -16.95 43.40
N GLU A 76 -6.67 -18.21 43.80
CA GLU A 76 -5.72 -18.96 44.61
C GLU A 76 -4.56 -19.56 43.78
N ALA A 77 -4.64 -19.55 42.45
CA ALA A 77 -3.65 -20.18 41.57
C ALA A 77 -2.30 -19.43 41.48
N GLY A 78 -2.25 -18.17 41.94
CA GLY A 78 -1.00 -17.38 41.96
C GLY A 78 -0.47 -16.96 40.58
N VAL A 79 -1.21 -17.23 39.51
CA VAL A 79 -0.89 -16.88 38.12
C VAL A 79 -2.14 -16.26 37.49
N ASP A 80 -1.99 -15.23 36.66
CA ASP A 80 -3.10 -14.60 35.95
C ASP A 80 -3.28 -15.17 34.53
N ALA A 81 -4.44 -14.89 33.93
CA ALA A 81 -4.75 -15.31 32.56
C ALA A 81 -3.72 -14.79 31.54
N THR A 82 -3.22 -13.57 31.73
CA THR A 82 -2.23 -12.94 30.83
C THR A 82 -0.91 -13.72 30.80
N THR A 83 -0.44 -14.19 31.95
CA THR A 83 0.77 -15.01 32.08
C THR A 83 0.57 -16.37 31.41
N ILE A 84 -0.59 -17.02 31.63
CA ILE A 84 -0.93 -18.30 30.97
C ILE A 84 -0.93 -18.14 29.45
N ARG A 85 -1.54 -17.06 28.93
CA ARG A 85 -1.52 -16.73 27.50
C ARG A 85 -0.11 -16.49 26.98
N SER A 86 0.73 -15.76 27.72
CA SER A 86 2.13 -15.51 27.33
C SER A 86 2.90 -16.82 27.20
N ILE A 87 2.76 -17.75 28.15
CA ILE A 87 3.43 -19.06 28.09
C ILE A 87 3.02 -19.81 26.80
N ALA A 88 1.73 -19.84 26.48
CA ALA A 88 1.25 -20.49 25.26
C ALA A 88 1.85 -19.86 23.98
N ILE A 89 1.94 -18.53 23.94
CA ILE A 89 2.54 -17.80 22.82
C ILE A 89 4.06 -18.02 22.76
N ASP A 90 4.76 -18.13 23.90
CA ASP A 90 6.20 -18.40 23.94
C ASP A 90 6.52 -19.78 23.35
N ILE A 91 5.70 -20.79 23.64
CA ILE A 91 5.80 -22.13 23.05
C ILE A 91 5.63 -22.07 21.53
N MET A 92 4.61 -21.36 21.04
CA MET A 92 4.40 -21.16 19.61
C MET A 92 5.56 -20.37 18.97
N THR A 93 6.13 -19.42 19.70
CA THR A 93 7.31 -18.65 19.27
C THR A 93 8.51 -19.57 19.12
N CYS A 94 8.73 -20.50 20.04
CA CYS A 94 9.76 -21.53 19.91
C CYS A 94 9.50 -22.39 18.66
N PHE A 95 8.31 -22.96 18.48
CA PHE A 95 8.03 -23.80 17.31
C PHE A 95 8.20 -23.06 15.97
N SER A 96 7.94 -21.75 15.94
CA SER A 96 8.08 -20.96 14.71
C SER A 96 9.52 -20.75 14.23
N THR A 97 10.55 -21.12 14.99
CA THR A 97 11.95 -21.00 14.57
C THR A 97 12.32 -22.00 13.47
N HIS A 98 11.57 -23.09 13.34
CA HIS A 98 11.81 -24.16 12.36
C HIS A 98 10.69 -24.20 11.32
N TRP A 99 11.02 -23.98 10.05
CA TRP A 99 10.03 -23.84 8.98
C TRP A 99 9.26 -25.14 8.70
N GLU A 100 9.88 -26.30 8.97
CA GLU A 100 9.28 -27.62 8.84
C GLU A 100 8.09 -27.81 9.80
N LEU A 101 8.06 -27.07 10.92
CA LEU A 101 6.93 -27.09 11.86
C LEU A 101 5.82 -26.14 11.40
N LEU A 102 6.17 -25.00 10.79
CA LEU A 102 5.21 -24.02 10.26
C LEU A 102 4.30 -24.60 9.17
N ILE A 103 4.83 -25.52 8.35
CA ILE A 103 4.04 -26.17 7.28
C ILE A 103 3.01 -27.16 7.81
N ARG A 104 3.14 -27.62 9.07
CA ARG A 104 2.28 -28.65 9.68
C ARG A 104 0.91 -28.07 10.02
N LYS A 105 -0.12 -28.89 9.93
CA LYS A 105 -1.52 -28.46 10.12
C LYS A 105 -1.74 -27.97 11.55
N GLU A 106 -1.13 -28.66 12.51
CA GLU A 106 -1.18 -28.37 13.93
C GLU A 106 -0.74 -26.94 14.22
N PHE A 107 0.33 -26.45 13.57
CA PHE A 107 0.74 -25.05 13.69
C PHE A 107 -0.25 -24.11 12.96
N LYS A 108 -0.62 -24.43 11.72
CA LYS A 108 -1.45 -23.56 10.88
C LYS A 108 -2.83 -23.28 11.45
N ASP A 109 -3.55 -24.26 12.02
CA ASP A 109 -4.89 -23.96 12.56
C ASP A 109 -4.87 -23.15 13.88
N ARG A 110 -3.68 -22.84 14.44
CA ARG A 110 -3.50 -21.94 15.60
C ARG A 110 -3.23 -20.50 15.20
N VAL A 111 -2.88 -20.24 13.94
CA VAL A 111 -2.66 -18.87 13.41
C VAL A 111 -3.89 -17.96 13.60
N PRO A 112 -5.14 -18.38 13.33
CA PRO A 112 -6.32 -17.55 13.60
C PRO A 112 -6.41 -17.13 15.08
N THR A 113 -6.21 -18.07 16.00
CA THR A 113 -6.28 -17.80 17.45
C THR A 113 -5.20 -16.81 17.86
N MET A 114 -3.94 -17.00 17.44
CA MET A 114 -2.87 -16.05 17.73
C MET A 114 -3.20 -14.64 17.21
N LEU A 115 -3.69 -14.51 15.97
CA LEU A 115 -4.05 -13.20 15.40
C LEU A 115 -5.24 -12.54 16.08
N SER A 116 -6.16 -13.32 16.69
CA SER A 116 -7.27 -12.77 17.47
C SER A 116 -6.85 -12.13 18.80
N LEU A 117 -5.63 -12.42 19.26
CA LEU A 117 -5.07 -11.90 20.52
C LEU A 117 -4.32 -10.57 20.34
N LEU A 118 -4.21 -10.04 19.11
CA LEU A 118 -3.62 -8.73 18.87
C LEU A 118 -4.46 -7.64 19.55
N SER A 119 -3.86 -6.87 20.47
CA SER A 119 -4.55 -5.85 21.26
C SER A 119 -3.69 -4.61 21.51
N ALA A 120 -4.33 -3.44 21.56
CA ALA A 120 -3.69 -2.15 21.82
C ALA A 120 -3.57 -1.78 23.32
N SER A 121 -4.32 -2.43 24.22
CA SER A 121 -4.44 -1.95 25.62
C SER A 121 -3.47 -2.57 26.62
N ASP A 122 -3.18 -3.88 26.58
CA ASP A 122 -2.53 -4.57 27.73
C ASP A 122 -1.51 -5.69 27.38
N ALA A 123 -1.17 -5.90 26.09
CA ALA A 123 -0.43 -7.11 25.67
C ALA A 123 0.56 -6.86 24.51
N THR A 124 1.28 -5.75 24.54
CA THR A 124 2.23 -5.39 23.48
C THR A 124 3.35 -6.41 23.32
N GLU A 125 3.84 -7.01 24.39
CA GLU A 125 4.83 -8.10 24.30
C GLU A 125 4.26 -9.38 23.66
N ASN A 126 3.02 -9.75 23.95
CA ASN A 126 2.37 -10.88 23.28
C ASN A 126 2.09 -10.58 21.81
N SER A 127 1.60 -9.37 21.51
CA SER A 127 1.36 -8.92 20.14
C SER A 127 2.65 -8.91 19.32
N LYS A 128 3.75 -8.45 19.90
CA LYS A 128 5.09 -8.49 19.32
C LYS A 128 5.56 -9.91 19.04
N LYS A 129 5.39 -10.85 19.97
CA LYS A 129 5.72 -12.27 19.75
C LYS A 129 4.88 -12.86 18.62
N ILE A 130 3.57 -12.62 18.61
CA ILE A 130 2.64 -13.06 17.56
C ILE A 130 3.07 -12.49 16.19
N LEU A 131 3.35 -11.20 16.10
CA LEU A 131 3.77 -10.56 14.86
C LEU A 131 5.12 -11.09 14.39
N LYS A 132 6.07 -11.36 15.30
CA LYS A 132 7.33 -12.05 14.96
C LYS A 132 7.12 -13.46 14.40
N ILE A 133 6.15 -14.21 14.92
CA ILE A 133 5.74 -15.49 14.32
C ILE A 133 5.23 -15.26 12.89
N MET A 134 4.37 -14.26 12.67
CA MET A 134 3.87 -13.94 11.32
C MET A 134 5.00 -13.49 10.37
N ILE A 135 5.99 -12.76 10.87
CA ILE A 135 7.18 -12.37 10.10
C ILE A 135 7.96 -13.62 9.66
N ARG A 136 8.10 -14.63 10.54
CA ARG A 136 8.74 -15.92 10.19
C ARG A 136 7.91 -16.67 9.15
N ILE A 137 6.59 -16.77 9.33
CA ILE A 137 5.68 -17.37 8.33
C ILE A 137 5.86 -16.68 6.97
N SER A 138 5.92 -15.34 6.94
CA SER A 138 6.08 -14.58 5.70
C SER A 138 7.42 -14.82 4.99
N ALA A 139 8.44 -15.30 5.71
CA ALA A 139 9.77 -15.53 5.17
C ALA A 139 9.92 -16.88 4.44
N TYR A 140 9.00 -17.82 4.65
CA TYR A 140 9.09 -19.18 4.10
C TYR A 140 8.01 -19.41 3.02
N PRO A 141 8.38 -19.53 1.74
CA PRO A 141 7.43 -19.67 0.62
C PRO A 141 6.43 -20.84 0.76
N GLN A 142 6.82 -21.92 1.45
CA GLN A 142 6.02 -23.12 1.65
C GLN A 142 4.78 -22.88 2.53
N VAL A 143 4.78 -21.81 3.34
CA VAL A 143 3.71 -21.50 4.29
C VAL A 143 3.18 -20.07 4.15
N SER A 144 3.96 -19.14 3.57
CA SER A 144 3.65 -17.71 3.52
C SER A 144 2.28 -17.36 2.92
N MET A 145 1.78 -18.16 1.98
CA MET A 145 0.46 -17.98 1.36
C MET A 145 -0.69 -18.03 2.38
N ILE A 146 -0.53 -18.63 3.57
CA ILE A 146 -1.61 -18.57 4.58
C ILE A 146 -1.90 -17.15 5.04
N LEU A 147 -0.93 -16.24 4.93
CA LEU A 147 -1.09 -14.83 5.31
C LEU A 147 -1.94 -14.04 4.31
N THR A 148 -2.23 -14.58 3.12
CA THR A 148 -3.19 -13.98 2.19
C THR A 148 -4.64 -14.26 2.57
N ASN A 149 -4.90 -14.83 3.75
CA ASN A 149 -6.24 -14.95 4.28
C ASN A 149 -6.79 -13.54 4.64
N PRO A 150 -7.96 -13.14 4.12
CA PRO A 150 -8.51 -11.81 4.35
C PRO A 150 -8.81 -11.51 5.83
N GLY A 151 -9.20 -12.53 6.60
CA GLY A 151 -9.46 -12.41 8.05
C GLY A 151 -8.17 -12.11 8.82
N TYR A 152 -7.07 -12.79 8.46
CA TYR A 152 -5.77 -12.61 9.11
C TYR A 152 -5.23 -11.19 8.90
N GLN A 153 -5.23 -10.73 7.64
CA GLN A 153 -4.82 -9.35 7.35
C GLN A 153 -5.80 -8.32 7.91
N SER A 154 -7.09 -8.62 8.03
CA SER A 154 -8.05 -7.71 8.67
C SER A 154 -7.70 -7.47 10.14
N SER A 155 -7.30 -8.52 10.88
CA SER A 155 -6.83 -8.38 12.26
C SER A 155 -5.55 -7.52 12.34
N ILE A 156 -4.62 -7.70 11.40
CA ILE A 156 -3.37 -6.93 11.34
C ILE A 156 -3.66 -5.45 11.03
N VAL A 157 -4.52 -5.15 10.04
CA VAL A 157 -4.90 -3.77 9.69
C VAL A 157 -5.65 -3.09 10.85
N ALA A 158 -6.51 -3.83 11.56
CA ALA A 158 -7.17 -3.32 12.75
C ALA A 158 -6.16 -2.99 13.86
N TYR A 159 -5.17 -3.86 14.09
CA TYR A 159 -4.10 -3.62 15.04
C TYR A 159 -3.28 -2.37 14.69
N ILE A 160 -2.85 -2.23 13.43
CA ILE A 160 -2.14 -1.03 12.92
C ILE A 160 -2.98 0.22 13.20
N SER A 161 -4.28 0.18 12.85
CA SER A 161 -5.18 1.32 13.02
C SER A 161 -5.35 1.77 14.48
N ASN A 162 -5.17 0.85 15.43
CA ASN A 162 -5.33 1.11 16.87
C ASN A 162 -4.00 1.43 17.59
N THR A 163 -2.86 1.38 16.90
CA THR A 163 -1.51 1.47 17.53
C THR A 163 -0.61 2.56 16.95
N PHE A 164 -1.17 3.48 16.16
CA PHE A 164 -0.40 4.61 15.59
C PHE A 164 0.41 5.39 16.63
N ASP A 165 -0.16 5.62 17.82
CA ASP A 165 0.45 6.47 18.85
C ASP A 165 1.40 5.70 19.77
N THR A 166 1.15 4.42 20.02
CA THR A 166 1.97 3.60 20.94
C THR A 166 3.23 3.08 20.28
N LYS A 167 3.21 2.87 18.96
CA LYS A 167 4.29 2.33 18.10
C LYS A 167 4.87 0.97 18.48
N GLU A 168 4.51 0.42 19.64
CA GLU A 168 5.02 -0.87 20.09
C GLU A 168 4.49 -2.00 19.22
N ALA A 169 5.40 -2.74 18.57
CA ALA A 169 5.11 -3.77 17.56
C ALA A 169 4.31 -3.29 16.34
N HIS A 170 4.10 -1.97 16.20
CA HIS A 170 3.40 -1.37 15.07
C HIS A 170 4.15 -1.62 13.76
N ASP A 171 5.46 -1.36 13.76
CA ASP A 171 6.32 -1.58 12.59
C ASP A 171 6.36 -3.05 12.15
N ASP A 172 6.32 -3.98 13.11
CA ASP A 172 6.24 -5.42 12.83
C ASP A 172 4.92 -5.76 12.12
N ALA A 173 3.79 -5.19 12.56
CA ALA A 173 2.49 -5.36 11.91
C ALA A 173 2.47 -4.77 10.48
N VAL A 174 2.98 -3.55 10.32
CA VAL A 174 3.12 -2.90 9.01
C VAL A 174 4.00 -3.73 8.08
N MET A 175 5.09 -4.33 8.59
CA MET A 175 5.95 -5.20 7.80
C MET A 175 5.23 -6.48 7.35
N VAL A 176 4.50 -7.16 8.22
CA VAL A 176 3.73 -8.37 7.85
C VAL A 176 2.69 -8.03 6.77
N PHE A 177 1.99 -6.91 6.94
CA PHE A 177 1.02 -6.42 5.96
C PHE A 177 1.67 -6.22 4.59
N LYS A 178 2.73 -5.42 4.52
CA LYS A 178 3.45 -5.12 3.27
C LYS A 178 4.01 -6.38 2.60
N ARG A 179 4.59 -7.30 3.37
CA ARG A 179 5.12 -8.57 2.86
C ARG A 179 4.07 -9.45 2.20
N THR A 180 2.81 -9.35 2.64
CA THR A 180 1.71 -10.14 2.05
C THR A 180 1.49 -9.78 0.58
N PHE A 181 1.67 -8.52 0.18
CA PHE A 181 1.60 -8.11 -1.23
C PHE A 181 2.78 -8.66 -2.05
N LEU A 182 3.99 -8.73 -1.48
CA LEU A 182 5.13 -9.38 -2.10
C LEU A 182 4.93 -10.89 -2.27
N ILE A 183 4.31 -11.54 -1.29
CA ILE A 183 3.94 -12.97 -1.37
C ILE A 183 2.98 -13.21 -2.54
N ILE A 184 1.96 -12.35 -2.68
CA ILE A 184 1.02 -12.41 -3.82
C ILE A 184 1.77 -12.21 -5.14
N GLN A 185 2.64 -11.20 -5.22
CA GLN A 185 3.43 -10.91 -6.42
C GLN A 185 4.26 -12.11 -6.86
N GLU A 186 5.00 -12.72 -5.92
CA GLU A 186 5.89 -13.84 -6.22
C GLU A 186 5.11 -15.12 -6.52
N GLY A 187 4.06 -15.41 -5.75
CA GLY A 187 3.16 -16.53 -6.03
C GLY A 187 2.50 -16.41 -7.40
N PHE A 188 2.11 -15.19 -7.81
CA PHE A 188 1.46 -14.95 -9.09
C PHE A 188 2.40 -15.23 -10.26
N LYS A 189 3.70 -14.92 -10.16
CA LYS A 189 4.68 -15.30 -11.20
C LYS A 189 4.76 -16.82 -11.40
N GLN A 190 4.60 -17.59 -10.33
CA GLN A 190 4.72 -19.05 -10.35
C GLN A 190 3.43 -19.74 -10.81
N ASN A 191 2.28 -19.31 -10.28
CA ASN A 191 0.99 -19.91 -10.61
C ASN A 191 -0.18 -18.91 -10.50
N PRO A 192 -0.42 -18.09 -11.55
CA PRO A 192 -1.45 -17.04 -11.53
C PRO A 192 -2.84 -17.55 -11.17
N LYS A 193 -3.24 -18.71 -11.71
CA LYS A 193 -4.59 -19.27 -11.54
C LYS A 193 -4.86 -19.67 -10.09
N ILE A 194 -3.90 -20.35 -9.46
CA ILE A 194 -4.02 -20.78 -8.07
C ILE A 194 -4.04 -19.56 -7.15
N VAL A 195 -3.19 -18.56 -7.40
CA VAL A 195 -3.17 -17.34 -6.58
C VAL A 195 -4.50 -16.62 -6.67
N LEU A 196 -5.01 -16.32 -7.87
CA LEU A 196 -6.33 -15.69 -8.03
C LEU A 196 -7.46 -16.43 -7.31
N GLN A 197 -7.42 -17.76 -7.30
CA GLN A 197 -8.39 -18.58 -6.58
C GLN A 197 -8.26 -18.44 -5.06
N ILE A 198 -7.04 -18.54 -4.52
CA ILE A 198 -6.79 -18.49 -3.07
C ILE A 198 -7.04 -17.09 -2.51
N THR A 199 -6.75 -16.05 -3.28
CA THR A 199 -6.80 -14.65 -2.84
C THR A 199 -8.03 -13.90 -3.35
N LYS A 200 -9.05 -14.61 -3.87
CA LYS A 200 -10.27 -14.04 -4.44
C LYS A 200 -10.86 -12.90 -3.60
N ASP A 201 -11.00 -13.13 -2.29
CA ASP A 201 -11.62 -12.16 -1.38
C ASP A 201 -10.60 -11.24 -0.68
N PHE A 202 -9.29 -11.42 -0.95
CA PHE A 202 -8.22 -10.69 -0.29
C PHE A 202 -8.25 -9.20 -0.62
N LEU A 203 -8.09 -8.87 -1.91
CA LEU A 203 -7.97 -7.48 -2.34
C LEU A 203 -9.21 -6.65 -1.97
N PRO A 204 -10.46 -7.06 -2.27
CA PRO A 204 -11.64 -6.28 -1.91
C PRO A 204 -11.78 -6.07 -0.39
N THR A 205 -11.49 -7.10 0.42
CA THR A 205 -11.56 -6.99 1.88
C THR A 205 -10.51 -6.03 2.42
N ILE A 206 -9.26 -6.20 2.00
CA ILE A 206 -8.14 -5.44 2.56
C ILE A 206 -8.13 -4.00 2.09
N MET A 207 -8.42 -3.73 0.82
CA MET A 207 -8.54 -2.36 0.30
C MET A 207 -9.70 -1.62 0.99
N THR A 208 -10.81 -2.28 1.28
CA THR A 208 -11.91 -1.69 2.06
C THR A 208 -11.48 -1.38 3.50
N ARG A 209 -10.76 -2.30 4.15
CA ARG A 209 -10.30 -2.16 5.53
C ARG A 209 -9.28 -1.04 5.73
N ILE A 210 -8.41 -0.79 4.75
CA ILE A 210 -7.39 0.27 4.85
C ILE A 210 -7.87 1.63 4.31
N SER A 211 -8.70 1.63 3.25
CA SER A 211 -9.21 2.88 2.67
C SER A 211 -10.21 3.60 3.58
N LYS A 212 -11.02 2.87 4.36
CA LYS A 212 -12.01 3.48 5.25
C LYS A 212 -11.35 4.31 6.38
N PRO A 213 -10.33 3.81 7.11
CA PRO A 213 -9.55 4.65 8.01
C PRO A 213 -8.89 5.83 7.30
N PHE A 214 -8.36 5.64 6.09
CA PHE A 214 -7.72 6.73 5.34
C PHE A 214 -8.64 7.94 5.10
N SER A 215 -9.95 7.72 4.90
CA SER A 215 -10.92 8.81 4.72
C SER A 215 -11.34 9.50 6.01
N VAL A 216 -11.12 8.90 7.19
CA VAL A 216 -11.66 9.38 8.48
C VAL A 216 -10.59 9.77 9.51
N LEU A 217 -9.41 9.14 9.47
CA LEU A 217 -8.32 9.40 10.42
C LEU A 217 -7.83 10.84 10.36
N SER A 218 -7.20 11.29 11.44
CA SER A 218 -6.57 12.61 11.52
C SER A 218 -5.44 12.75 10.49
N GLU A 219 -5.18 14.00 10.11
CA GLU A 219 -4.09 14.35 9.18
C GLU A 219 -2.71 13.85 9.63
N THR A 220 -2.51 13.56 10.92
CA THR A 220 -1.24 13.07 11.47
C THR A 220 -0.95 11.61 11.13
N HIS A 221 -1.98 10.77 11.01
CA HIS A 221 -1.83 9.32 10.77
C HIS A 221 -2.02 8.94 9.29
N LYS A 222 -2.68 9.80 8.50
CA LYS A 222 -2.88 9.58 7.05
C LYS A 222 -1.59 9.34 6.25
N PRO A 223 -0.43 10.00 6.50
CA PRO A 223 0.78 9.78 5.71
C PRO A 223 1.30 8.33 5.76
N GLU A 224 1.15 7.66 6.90
CA GLU A 224 1.55 6.26 7.05
C GLU A 224 0.62 5.31 6.27
N ILE A 225 -0.70 5.53 6.39
CA ILE A 225 -1.68 4.77 5.59
C ILE A 225 -1.49 5.01 4.10
N LEU A 226 -1.21 6.26 3.69
CA LEU A 226 -0.86 6.60 2.31
C LEU A 226 0.35 5.78 1.85
N GLN A 227 1.43 5.74 2.64
CA GLN A 227 2.62 4.96 2.30
C GLN A 227 2.30 3.45 2.18
N MET A 228 1.53 2.90 3.12
CA MET A 228 1.09 1.51 3.06
C MET A 228 0.30 1.21 1.79
N LEU A 229 -0.65 2.07 1.42
CA LEU A 229 -1.45 1.96 0.20
C LEU A 229 -0.58 2.01 -1.05
N THR A 230 0.31 3.00 -1.15
CA THR A 230 1.22 3.18 -2.29
C THR A 230 2.07 1.93 -2.49
N GLU A 231 2.72 1.44 -1.44
CA GLU A 231 3.57 0.25 -1.53
C GLU A 231 2.76 -1.01 -1.85
N SER A 232 1.58 -1.17 -1.25
CA SER A 232 0.72 -2.34 -1.48
C SER A 232 0.28 -2.45 -2.93
N VAL A 233 -0.19 -1.35 -3.52
CA VAL A 233 -0.65 -1.35 -4.93
C VAL A 233 0.53 -1.46 -5.89
N ALA A 234 1.70 -0.88 -5.57
CA ALA A 234 2.89 -0.98 -6.39
C ALA A 234 3.34 -2.44 -6.63
N TYR A 235 3.22 -3.31 -5.62
CA TYR A 235 3.64 -4.71 -5.71
C TYR A 235 2.62 -5.63 -6.39
N LEU A 236 1.36 -5.20 -6.56
CA LEU A 236 0.35 -6.05 -7.19
C LEU A 236 0.63 -6.24 -8.70
N PRO A 237 0.60 -7.48 -9.22
CA PRO A 237 0.67 -7.72 -10.65
C PRO A 237 -0.49 -7.04 -11.40
N GLU A 238 -0.22 -6.47 -12.57
CA GLU A 238 -1.23 -5.79 -13.40
C GLU A 238 -2.45 -6.69 -13.69
N GLN A 239 -2.21 -7.91 -14.17
CA GLN A 239 -3.27 -8.88 -14.47
C GLN A 239 -4.07 -9.27 -13.23
N TYR A 240 -3.45 -9.24 -12.05
CA TYR A 240 -4.11 -9.55 -10.79
C TYR A 240 -5.12 -8.45 -10.43
N ILE A 241 -4.69 -7.19 -10.43
CA ILE A 241 -5.58 -6.08 -10.09
C ILE A 241 -6.71 -5.92 -11.11
N GLN A 242 -6.41 -6.04 -12.42
CA GLN A 242 -7.43 -5.98 -13.47
C GLN A 242 -8.52 -7.04 -13.30
N GLN A 243 -8.14 -8.29 -13.03
CA GLN A 243 -9.09 -9.37 -12.79
C GLN A 243 -9.94 -9.11 -11.54
N HIS A 244 -9.32 -8.66 -10.44
CA HIS A 244 -10.06 -8.35 -9.22
C HIS A 244 -11.04 -7.19 -9.38
N VAL A 245 -10.63 -6.10 -10.06
CA VAL A 245 -11.48 -4.94 -10.35
C VAL A 245 -12.72 -5.37 -11.15
N LYS A 246 -12.52 -6.25 -12.14
CA LYS A 246 -13.61 -6.84 -12.93
C LYS A 246 -14.56 -7.69 -12.09
N ASP A 247 -14.03 -8.51 -11.20
CA ASP A 247 -14.83 -9.47 -10.41
C ASP A 247 -15.52 -8.81 -9.20
N HIS A 248 -15.04 -7.68 -8.70
CA HIS A 248 -15.50 -7.02 -7.46
C HIS A 248 -15.77 -5.52 -7.68
N THR A 249 -16.61 -5.20 -8.67
CA THR A 249 -16.86 -3.81 -9.10
C THR A 249 -17.45 -2.92 -8.01
N VAL A 250 -18.34 -3.45 -7.16
CA VAL A 250 -18.99 -2.69 -6.09
C VAL A 250 -18.01 -2.36 -4.96
N GLU A 251 -17.26 -3.35 -4.50
CA GLU A 251 -16.21 -3.17 -3.50
C GLU A 251 -15.14 -2.22 -4.01
N THR A 252 -14.78 -2.36 -5.30
CA THR A 252 -13.83 -1.48 -5.98
C THR A 252 -14.26 -0.03 -5.94
N ARG A 253 -15.50 0.26 -6.35
CA ARG A 253 -16.06 1.61 -6.27
C ARG A 253 -15.98 2.19 -4.85
N ASN A 254 -16.29 1.39 -3.84
CA ASN A 254 -16.31 1.83 -2.44
C ASN A 254 -14.91 2.20 -1.91
N TRP A 255 -13.92 1.33 -2.09
CA TRP A 255 -12.58 1.64 -1.58
C TRP A 255 -11.93 2.76 -2.39
N VAL A 256 -12.16 2.82 -3.70
CA VAL A 256 -11.71 3.92 -4.57
C VAL A 256 -12.27 5.27 -4.11
N ARG A 257 -13.57 5.33 -3.80
CA ARG A 257 -14.22 6.54 -3.26
C ARG A 257 -13.57 6.99 -1.95
N ASN A 258 -13.28 6.04 -1.05
CA ASN A 258 -12.60 6.35 0.21
C ASN A 258 -11.17 6.87 -0.02
N LEU A 259 -10.44 6.33 -1.00
CA LEU A 259 -9.12 6.84 -1.39
C LEU A 259 -9.19 8.26 -1.91
N LYS A 260 -10.13 8.58 -2.82
CA LYS A 260 -10.35 9.96 -3.28
C LYS A 260 -10.62 10.90 -2.11
N SER A 261 -11.48 10.50 -1.18
CA SER A 261 -11.81 11.30 0.01
C SER A 261 -10.58 11.60 0.88
N GLY A 262 -9.76 10.58 1.16
CA GLY A 262 -8.53 10.76 1.93
C GLY A 262 -7.47 11.60 1.20
N LEU A 263 -7.31 11.39 -0.11
CA LEU A 263 -6.41 12.18 -0.96
C LEU A 263 -6.85 13.65 -1.04
N ILE A 264 -8.15 13.93 -1.17
CA ILE A 264 -8.68 15.31 -1.14
C ILE A 264 -8.25 16.01 0.15
N GLN A 265 -8.36 15.34 1.30
CA GLN A 265 -8.01 15.92 2.60
C GLN A 265 -6.51 16.26 2.68
N LEU A 266 -5.64 15.33 2.27
CA LEU A 266 -4.20 15.56 2.22
C LEU A 266 -3.81 16.65 1.21
N LEU A 267 -4.34 16.60 -0.01
CA LEU A 267 -3.99 17.54 -1.08
C LEU A 267 -4.56 18.95 -0.83
N SER A 268 -5.67 19.07 -0.09
CA SER A 268 -6.27 20.38 0.24
C SER A 268 -5.56 21.08 1.40
N THR A 269 -4.69 20.40 2.12
CA THR A 269 -4.00 20.92 3.30
C THR A 269 -2.53 21.18 3.00
N ARG A 270 -1.90 22.06 3.78
CA ARG A 270 -0.46 22.32 3.65
C ARG A 270 0.32 21.13 4.20
N GLN A 271 0.75 20.24 3.31
CA GLN A 271 1.50 19.04 3.64
C GLN A 271 3.00 19.23 3.51
N ALA A 272 3.76 18.35 4.18
CA ALA A 272 5.18 18.21 3.92
C ALA A 272 5.42 17.75 2.46
N PRO A 273 6.50 18.18 1.79
CA PRO A 273 6.77 17.79 0.40
C PRO A 273 6.75 16.27 0.18
N THR A 274 7.29 15.49 1.13
CA THR A 274 7.32 14.03 1.08
C THR A 274 5.92 13.40 1.05
N THR A 275 4.98 13.91 1.85
CA THR A 275 3.58 13.46 1.85
C THR A 275 2.90 13.79 0.52
N ARG A 276 3.14 14.99 -0.01
CA ARG A 276 2.60 15.40 -1.32
C ARG A 276 3.13 14.53 -2.45
N ASP A 277 4.44 14.26 -2.47
CA ASP A 277 5.06 13.37 -3.46
C ASP A 277 4.47 11.94 -3.37
N ASN A 278 4.23 11.44 -2.15
CA ASN A 278 3.57 10.15 -1.95
C ASN A 278 2.11 10.13 -2.43
N CYS A 279 1.40 11.26 -2.38
CA CYS A 279 0.07 11.38 -2.97
C CYS A 279 0.14 11.22 -4.49
N PHE A 280 1.06 11.93 -5.15
CA PHE A 280 1.26 11.79 -6.60
C PHE A 280 1.71 10.37 -6.99
N LYS A 281 2.55 9.72 -6.19
CA LYS A 281 2.91 8.31 -6.40
C LYS A 281 1.69 7.39 -6.36
N LEU A 282 0.84 7.52 -5.35
CA LEU A 282 -0.38 6.73 -5.29
C LEU A 282 -1.31 7.03 -6.48
N ILE A 283 -1.46 8.30 -6.84
CA ILE A 283 -2.31 8.72 -7.97
C ILE A 283 -1.78 8.14 -9.28
N GLY A 284 -0.50 8.29 -9.59
CA GLY A 284 0.08 7.75 -10.83
C GLY A 284 -0.02 6.23 -10.90
N ILE A 285 0.25 5.52 -9.79
CA ILE A 285 0.06 4.06 -9.75
C ILE A 285 -1.41 3.70 -10.02
N LEU A 286 -2.36 4.34 -9.35
CA LEU A 286 -3.78 4.04 -9.54
C LEU A 286 -4.28 4.43 -10.93
N LEU A 287 -3.76 5.51 -11.52
CA LEU A 287 -4.06 5.90 -12.89
C LEU A 287 -3.62 4.81 -13.88
N GLN A 288 -2.42 4.25 -13.70
CA GLN A 288 -1.91 3.15 -14.52
C GLN A 288 -2.70 1.85 -14.33
N ARG A 289 -3.14 1.55 -13.09
CA ARG A 289 -3.85 0.29 -12.78
C ARG A 289 -5.34 0.32 -13.06
N LEU A 290 -6.00 1.47 -12.88
CA LEU A 290 -7.45 1.62 -12.97
C LEU A 290 -7.89 2.30 -14.25
N GLY A 291 -7.01 3.08 -14.88
CA GLY A 291 -7.33 3.88 -16.07
C GLY A 291 -7.70 5.32 -15.74
N ALA A 292 -7.83 6.13 -16.80
CA ALA A 292 -8.15 7.55 -16.72
C ALA A 292 -9.56 7.83 -16.17
N ASP A 293 -10.49 6.89 -16.35
CA ASP A 293 -11.85 6.93 -15.82
C ASP A 293 -11.89 6.96 -14.28
N TRP A 294 -10.82 6.51 -13.63
CA TRP A 294 -10.68 6.70 -12.20
C TRP A 294 -10.62 8.17 -11.80
N ILE A 295 -9.87 9.02 -12.53
CA ILE A 295 -9.81 10.46 -12.26
C ILE A 295 -11.03 11.16 -12.87
N PHE A 296 -11.38 10.79 -14.10
CA PHE A 296 -12.44 11.39 -14.91
C PHE A 296 -13.47 10.34 -15.32
N PRO A 297 -14.49 10.04 -14.48
CA PRO A 297 -15.45 8.94 -14.72
C PRO A 297 -16.25 9.03 -16.03
N GLU A 298 -16.20 10.17 -16.71
CA GLU A 298 -16.88 10.46 -17.97
C GLU A 298 -16.08 10.00 -19.20
N ILE A 299 -14.79 9.67 -19.05
CA ILE A 299 -13.98 9.14 -20.16
C ILE A 299 -14.49 7.72 -20.49
N PRO A 300 -14.88 7.45 -21.75
CA PRO A 300 -15.21 6.12 -22.21
C PRO A 300 -14.03 5.18 -21.95
N THR A 301 -14.27 4.08 -21.21
CA THR A 301 -13.27 3.02 -21.11
C THR A 301 -13.08 2.40 -22.50
N THR A 302 -11.90 1.88 -22.79
CA THR A 302 -11.62 1.22 -24.09
C THR A 302 -12.60 0.06 -24.38
N ASP A 303 -13.24 -0.48 -23.34
CA ASP A 303 -14.33 -1.47 -23.42
C ASP A 303 -15.72 -0.87 -23.69
N SER A 304 -16.02 0.39 -23.31
CA SER A 304 -17.33 1.02 -23.52
C SER A 304 -17.54 1.55 -24.93
N ILE A 305 -16.45 1.84 -25.66
CA ILE A 305 -16.48 2.31 -27.06
C ILE A 305 -17.07 1.24 -28.01
N LEU A 306 -17.11 -0.04 -27.60
CA LEU A 306 -17.74 -1.14 -28.35
C LEU A 306 -19.17 -1.49 -27.89
N ALA A 307 -19.65 -0.93 -26.78
CA ALA A 307 -20.92 -1.33 -26.15
C ALA A 307 -22.05 -0.29 -26.28
N GLU A 308 -21.78 0.94 -26.71
CA GLU A 308 -22.79 1.99 -26.86
C GLU A 308 -23.60 1.89 -28.15
N THR A 309 -24.33 0.78 -28.29
CA THR A 309 -25.61 0.76 -29.04
C THR A 309 -26.66 0.02 -28.23
N ARG A 310 -27.03 0.52 -27.03
CA ARG A 310 -28.39 0.39 -26.49
C ARG A 310 -28.60 1.09 -25.15
N THR A 311 -29.67 1.90 -25.13
CA THR A 311 -30.52 2.32 -23.99
C THR A 311 -30.12 3.55 -23.16
N LYS A 312 -30.44 4.75 -23.68
CA LYS A 312 -30.71 5.94 -22.86
C LYS A 312 -32.05 5.76 -22.11
N LYS A 313 -32.06 5.81 -20.77
CA LYS A 313 -33.29 6.05 -19.99
C LYS A 313 -33.03 7.14 -18.95
N LYS A 314 -33.70 8.28 -19.15
CA LYS A 314 -33.70 9.46 -18.27
C LYS A 314 -34.42 9.15 -16.95
N SER A 315 -33.89 9.61 -15.82
CA SER A 315 -34.68 9.81 -14.59
C SER A 315 -34.49 11.22 -14.05
N SER A 316 -35.62 11.87 -13.77
CA SER A 316 -35.79 13.23 -13.28
C SER A 316 -35.64 13.32 -11.74
N PRO A 317 -35.52 14.54 -11.16
CA PRO A 317 -35.00 14.77 -9.81
C PRO A 317 -36.11 14.89 -8.75
N ALA A 318 -35.82 14.50 -7.50
CA ALA A 318 -36.68 14.80 -6.36
C ALA A 318 -35.89 14.99 -5.04
N THR A 319 -35.89 16.26 -4.62
CA THR A 319 -36.21 16.79 -3.27
C THR A 319 -35.29 16.50 -2.06
N LEU A 320 -34.59 17.57 -1.67
CA LEU A 320 -33.99 17.87 -0.36
C LEU A 320 -35.00 17.87 0.80
N VAL A 321 -34.69 17.26 1.96
CA VAL A 321 -34.87 17.85 3.32
C VAL A 321 -33.88 17.22 4.32
N HIS A 322 -33.08 18.10 4.93
CA HIS A 322 -32.33 18.10 6.20
C HIS A 322 -32.18 16.83 7.07
N SER A 323 -30.93 16.56 7.47
CA SER A 323 -30.48 16.53 8.90
C SER A 323 -28.95 16.64 9.01
N MET A 324 -28.49 17.51 9.91
CA MET A 324 -27.09 17.91 10.12
C MET A 324 -26.33 16.90 11.01
N GLU A 325 -25.96 15.76 10.44
CA GLU A 325 -24.92 14.87 11.00
C GLU A 325 -23.99 14.42 9.87
N SER A 326 -22.79 15.02 9.80
CA SER A 326 -21.71 14.80 8.82
C SER A 326 -22.13 14.87 7.34
N LEU A 327 -21.92 16.03 6.69
CA LEU A 327 -22.07 16.20 5.24
C LEU A 327 -21.04 15.34 4.49
N SER A 328 -21.31 14.04 4.29
CA SER A 328 -20.56 13.22 3.36
C SER A 328 -20.88 13.69 1.94
N LEU A 329 -19.90 14.25 1.25
CA LEU A 329 -20.01 14.64 -0.17
C LEU A 329 -20.57 13.49 -1.01
N THR A 330 -21.45 13.77 -1.97
CA THR A 330 -21.92 12.81 -2.98
C THR A 330 -20.76 12.29 -3.83
N ASP A 331 -20.94 11.17 -4.55
CA ASP A 331 -19.90 10.63 -5.47
C ASP A 331 -19.46 11.70 -6.47
N ALA A 332 -20.41 12.37 -7.13
CA ALA A 332 -20.13 13.41 -8.10
C ALA A 332 -19.37 14.61 -7.51
N GLU A 333 -19.68 15.02 -6.28
CA GLU A 333 -18.95 16.11 -5.61
C GLU A 333 -17.52 15.71 -5.25
N ILE A 334 -17.30 14.44 -4.84
CA ILE A 334 -15.96 13.91 -4.61
C ILE A 334 -15.18 13.88 -5.92
N ASP A 335 -15.77 13.36 -6.99
CA ASP A 335 -15.13 13.24 -8.29
C ASP A 335 -14.73 14.61 -8.85
N LYS A 336 -15.65 15.59 -8.85
CA LYS A 336 -15.39 16.97 -9.26
C LYS A 336 -14.26 17.60 -8.46
N LYS A 337 -14.32 17.50 -7.12
CA LYS A 337 -13.31 18.10 -6.24
C LYS A 337 -11.95 17.42 -6.38
N PHE A 338 -11.94 16.10 -6.50
CA PHE A 338 -10.72 15.32 -6.66
C PHE A 338 -10.03 15.65 -7.99
N ALA A 339 -10.74 15.57 -9.11
CA ALA A 339 -10.20 15.85 -10.43
C ALA A 339 -9.63 17.27 -10.49
N ALA A 340 -10.39 18.29 -10.08
CA ALA A 340 -9.92 19.67 -10.10
C ALA A 340 -8.63 19.85 -9.27
N LEU A 341 -8.59 19.28 -8.06
CA LEU A 341 -7.44 19.41 -7.17
C LEU A 341 -6.20 18.71 -7.73
N VAL A 342 -6.36 17.51 -8.28
CA VAL A 342 -5.28 16.72 -8.88
C VAL A 342 -4.67 17.45 -10.07
N VAL A 343 -5.50 17.96 -11.00
CA VAL A 343 -5.01 18.72 -12.17
C VAL A 343 -4.28 19.99 -11.74
N HIS A 344 -4.90 20.81 -10.90
CA HIS A 344 -4.28 22.06 -10.45
C HIS A 344 -2.95 21.81 -9.73
N LEU A 345 -2.89 20.84 -8.82
CA LEU A 345 -1.66 20.54 -8.11
C LEU A 345 -0.60 19.90 -9.00
N ALA A 346 -0.98 19.10 -10.00
CA ALA A 346 -0.03 18.59 -10.99
C ALA A 346 0.59 19.74 -11.81
N CYS A 347 -0.21 20.74 -12.23
CA CYS A 347 0.31 21.94 -12.89
C CYS A 347 1.29 22.71 -12.00
N VAL A 348 0.94 22.93 -10.74
CA VAL A 348 1.81 23.62 -9.77
C VAL A 348 3.10 22.83 -9.55
N GLU A 349 3.00 21.51 -9.40
CA GLU A 349 4.16 20.67 -9.14
C GLU A 349 5.10 20.59 -10.34
N ALA A 350 4.55 20.46 -11.55
CA ALA A 350 5.33 20.49 -12.78
C ALA A 350 6.15 21.79 -12.87
N ARG A 351 5.53 22.94 -12.58
CA ARG A 351 6.23 24.23 -12.56
C ARG A 351 7.36 24.27 -11.53
N VAL A 352 7.09 23.86 -10.29
CA VAL A 352 8.13 23.81 -9.24
C VAL A 352 9.31 22.94 -9.67
N LEU A 353 9.04 21.78 -10.28
CA LEU A 353 10.11 20.90 -10.77
C LEU A 353 10.86 21.50 -11.97
N MET A 354 10.19 22.24 -12.86
CA MET A 354 10.85 22.95 -13.96
C MET A 354 11.73 24.09 -13.44
N ASP A 355 11.25 24.88 -12.49
CA ASP A 355 12.01 25.95 -11.86
C ASP A 355 13.25 25.37 -11.14
N GLU A 356 13.10 24.27 -10.40
CA GLU A 356 14.22 23.56 -9.76
C GLU A 356 15.27 23.06 -10.77
N LEU A 357 14.84 22.56 -11.94
CA LEU A 357 15.74 22.12 -13.01
C LEU A 357 16.41 23.32 -13.71
N ALA A 358 15.70 24.42 -13.92
CA ALA A 358 16.24 25.64 -14.53
C ALA A 358 17.29 26.31 -13.63
N ASP A 359 17.03 26.35 -12.31
CA ASP A 359 17.99 26.87 -11.32
C ASP A 359 19.33 26.11 -11.35
N GLU A 360 19.31 24.81 -11.63
CA GLU A 360 20.51 23.98 -11.76
C GLU A 360 21.32 24.31 -13.03
N LEU A 361 20.65 24.71 -14.11
CA LEU A 361 21.30 25.13 -15.36
C LEU A 361 22.02 26.48 -15.20
N SER A 362 21.43 27.40 -14.42
CA SER A 362 21.93 28.77 -14.29
C SER A 362 23.17 28.92 -13.39
N SER A 363 23.63 27.85 -12.72
CA SER A 363 24.76 27.85 -11.75
C SER A 363 24.61 28.80 -10.55
N THR A 364 23.43 29.38 -10.35
CA THR A 364 23.12 30.28 -9.22
C THR A 364 22.69 29.52 -7.97
N ALA A 365 22.29 28.25 -8.10
CA ALA A 365 22.03 27.38 -6.96
C ALA A 365 23.33 27.14 -6.18
N ALA A 366 23.32 27.42 -4.88
CA ALA A 366 24.33 26.90 -3.97
C ALA A 366 24.41 25.40 -4.21
N LYS A 367 25.56 24.88 -4.67
CA LYS A 367 25.74 23.45 -4.92
C LYS A 367 25.36 22.71 -3.64
N LYS A 368 24.18 22.10 -3.63
CA LYS A 368 23.82 21.12 -2.62
C LYS A 368 24.81 19.98 -2.86
N GLU A 369 25.87 19.90 -2.07
CA GLU A 369 26.85 18.82 -2.20
C GLU A 369 26.42 17.64 -1.32
N GLY A 370 26.69 16.42 -1.78
CA GLY A 370 26.38 15.20 -1.05
C GLY A 370 24.92 14.74 -1.18
N ASP A 371 24.39 14.20 -0.08
CA ASP A 371 23.13 13.44 -0.08
C ASP A 371 21.89 14.28 -0.43
N GLU A 372 21.90 15.58 -0.18
CA GLU A 372 20.76 16.47 -0.46
C GLU A 372 20.50 16.66 -1.96
N ALA A 373 21.55 16.85 -2.77
CA ALA A 373 21.38 16.93 -4.23
C ALA A 373 20.97 15.58 -4.82
N ARG A 374 21.53 14.49 -4.28
CA ARG A 374 21.11 13.14 -4.70
C ARG A 374 19.62 12.93 -4.44
N GLN A 375 19.14 13.31 -3.25
CA GLN A 375 17.73 13.16 -2.89
C GLN A 375 16.82 14.07 -3.74
N ALA A 376 17.26 15.29 -4.06
CA ALA A 376 16.54 16.19 -4.97
C ALA A 376 16.44 15.61 -6.39
N ASN A 377 17.52 15.02 -6.92
CA ASN A 377 17.49 14.37 -8.24
C ASN A 377 16.57 13.14 -8.26
N ILE A 378 16.65 12.27 -7.25
CA ILE A 378 15.76 11.11 -7.11
C ILE A 378 14.29 11.56 -7.09
N ARG A 379 14.00 12.66 -6.39
CA ARG A 379 12.64 13.22 -6.35
C ARG A 379 12.16 13.62 -7.75
N LYS A 380 12.95 14.37 -8.51
CA LYS A 380 12.59 14.80 -9.87
C LYS A 380 12.35 13.60 -10.79
N GLU A 381 13.25 12.62 -10.78
CA GLU A 381 13.12 11.39 -11.57
C GLU A 381 11.85 10.60 -11.23
N GLN A 382 11.41 10.63 -9.97
CA GLN A 382 10.23 9.90 -9.51
C GLN A 382 8.92 10.66 -9.69
N VAL A 383 8.90 11.98 -9.46
CA VAL A 383 7.66 12.77 -9.42
C VAL A 383 7.32 13.37 -10.78
N LEU A 384 8.33 13.79 -11.55
CA LEU A 384 8.11 14.45 -12.84
C LEU A 384 7.29 13.60 -13.84
N PRO A 385 7.57 12.29 -14.03
CA PRO A 385 6.77 11.46 -14.93
C PRO A 385 5.32 11.34 -14.46
N LEU A 386 5.09 11.26 -13.15
CA LEU A 386 3.74 11.10 -12.58
C LEU A 386 2.89 12.34 -12.81
N VAL A 387 3.46 13.54 -12.63
CA VAL A 387 2.73 14.78 -12.88
C VAL A 387 2.47 14.96 -14.37
N TYR A 388 3.42 14.63 -15.25
CA TYR A 388 3.21 14.68 -16.69
C TYR A 388 2.14 13.69 -17.17
N GLU A 389 2.09 12.48 -16.63
CA GLU A 389 1.04 11.51 -16.94
C GLU A 389 -0.36 12.04 -16.54
N ILE A 390 -0.47 12.68 -15.38
CA ILE A 390 -1.71 13.35 -14.95
C ILE A 390 -2.09 14.46 -15.93
N LEU A 391 -1.14 15.32 -16.31
CA LEU A 391 -1.40 16.42 -17.25
C LEU A 391 -1.81 15.92 -18.63
N GLU A 392 -1.18 14.86 -19.14
CA GLU A 392 -1.51 14.23 -20.43
C GLU A 392 -2.95 13.72 -20.44
N VAL A 393 -3.34 12.96 -19.41
CA VAL A 393 -4.71 12.46 -19.28
C VAL A 393 -5.71 13.61 -19.11
N SER A 394 -5.30 14.69 -18.42
CA SER A 394 -6.14 15.88 -18.26
C SER A 394 -6.40 16.60 -19.59
N ILE A 395 -5.39 16.72 -20.45
CA ILE A 395 -5.55 17.27 -21.81
C ILE A 395 -6.50 16.39 -22.61
N GLY A 396 -6.29 15.06 -22.60
CA GLY A 396 -7.17 14.13 -23.30
C GLY A 396 -8.64 14.23 -22.85
N TYR A 397 -8.88 14.41 -21.55
CA TYR A 397 -10.22 14.68 -21.02
C TYR A 397 -10.80 16.00 -21.54
N LEU A 398 -10.02 17.09 -21.55
CA LEU A 398 -10.50 18.38 -22.01
C LEU A 398 -10.82 18.40 -23.51
N VAL A 399 -10.06 17.65 -24.32
CA VAL A 399 -10.35 17.44 -25.75
C VAL A 399 -11.67 16.70 -25.90
N LEU A 400 -11.88 15.61 -25.16
CA LEU A 400 -13.14 14.87 -25.19
C LEU A 400 -14.33 15.77 -24.82
N VAL A 401 -14.18 16.62 -23.80
CA VAL A 401 -15.22 17.56 -23.36
C VAL A 401 -15.49 18.64 -24.42
N SER A 402 -14.48 19.07 -25.17
CA SER A 402 -14.65 20.11 -26.20
C SER A 402 -15.33 19.59 -27.47
N GLU A 403 -15.22 18.28 -27.75
CA GLU A 403 -15.84 17.63 -28.91
C GLU A 403 -17.29 17.16 -28.66
N ASP A 404 -17.71 17.00 -27.40
CA ASP A 404 -19.04 16.49 -27.02
C ASP A 404 -19.86 17.53 -26.25
N ASP A 405 -20.83 18.18 -26.93
CA ASP A 405 -21.75 19.16 -26.35
C ASP A 405 -22.58 18.60 -25.17
N GLU A 406 -22.96 17.31 -25.18
CA GLU A 406 -23.70 16.70 -24.06
C GLU A 406 -22.79 16.56 -22.83
N LEU A 407 -21.50 16.27 -23.04
CA LEU A 407 -20.49 16.15 -21.99
C LEU A 407 -20.05 17.53 -21.48
N LEU A 408 -19.98 18.55 -22.33
CA LEU A 408 -19.71 19.93 -21.93
C LEU A 408 -20.78 20.46 -20.95
N GLU A 409 -22.06 20.14 -21.17
CA GLU A 409 -23.15 20.58 -20.28
C GLU A 409 -23.21 19.80 -18.96
N ARG A 410 -22.83 18.52 -18.97
CA ARG A 410 -22.99 17.59 -17.84
C ARG A 410 -21.69 17.21 -17.16
N GLY A 411 -20.58 17.72 -17.67
CA GLY A 411 -19.24 17.28 -17.32
C GLY A 411 -18.83 17.65 -15.90
N LEU A 412 -17.69 17.12 -15.48
CA LEU A 412 -17.15 17.32 -14.13
C LEU A 412 -16.94 18.80 -13.78
N PHE A 413 -16.58 19.64 -14.76
CA PHE A 413 -16.19 21.02 -14.54
C PHE A 413 -17.20 22.00 -15.11
N ASP A 414 -17.55 23.01 -14.32
CA ASP A 414 -18.26 24.18 -14.83
C ASP A 414 -17.30 25.09 -15.61
N ALA A 415 -17.85 26.03 -16.38
CA ALA A 415 -17.07 26.96 -17.19
C ALA A 415 -16.00 27.74 -16.39
N THR A 416 -16.26 28.04 -15.11
CA THR A 416 -15.29 28.76 -14.27
C THR A 416 -14.12 27.86 -13.86
N ALA A 417 -14.40 26.60 -13.53
CA ALA A 417 -13.38 25.61 -13.24
C ALA A 417 -12.54 25.28 -14.49
N LEU A 418 -13.17 25.15 -15.66
CA LEU A 418 -12.47 24.92 -16.94
C LEU A 418 -11.48 26.05 -17.25
N LEU A 419 -11.90 27.31 -17.13
CA LEU A 419 -11.01 28.46 -17.35
C LEU A 419 -9.81 28.44 -16.41
N LYS A 420 -10.02 28.16 -15.12
CA LYS A 420 -8.91 28.07 -14.16
C LYS A 420 -7.95 26.93 -14.48
N ILE A 421 -8.48 25.78 -14.93
CA ILE A 421 -7.66 24.64 -15.34
C ILE A 421 -6.84 25.01 -16.56
N GLN A 422 -7.44 25.65 -17.57
CA GLN A 422 -6.75 26.15 -18.76
C GLN A 422 -5.61 27.11 -18.40
N GLU A 423 -5.88 28.13 -17.57
CA GLU A 423 -4.85 29.07 -17.09
C GLU A 423 -3.70 28.34 -16.35
N SER A 424 -4.03 27.33 -15.55
CA SER A 424 -3.04 26.53 -14.81
C SER A 424 -2.19 25.67 -15.75
N LEU A 425 -2.80 25.05 -16.76
CA LEU A 425 -2.12 24.26 -17.79
C LEU A 425 -1.19 25.15 -18.61
N GLN A 426 -1.69 26.27 -19.13
CA GLN A 426 -0.89 27.21 -19.91
C GLN A 426 0.34 27.66 -19.12
N ALA A 427 0.17 28.05 -17.85
CA ALA A 427 1.29 28.44 -17.00
C ALA A 427 2.29 27.29 -16.76
N ALA A 428 1.82 26.04 -16.67
CA ALA A 428 2.69 24.87 -16.53
C ALA A 428 3.49 24.61 -17.80
N PHE A 429 2.84 24.63 -18.96
CA PHE A 429 3.51 24.41 -20.24
C PHE A 429 4.43 25.56 -20.65
N SER A 430 4.15 26.79 -20.25
CA SER A 430 5.12 27.89 -20.36
C SER A 430 6.40 27.58 -19.59
N ALA A 431 6.30 27.13 -18.33
CA ALA A 431 7.49 26.76 -17.55
C ALA A 431 8.26 25.57 -18.17
N VAL A 432 7.55 24.58 -18.73
CA VAL A 432 8.18 23.47 -19.45
C VAL A 432 8.93 23.97 -20.69
N LEU A 433 8.33 24.87 -21.46
CA LEU A 433 8.97 25.47 -22.64
C LEU A 433 10.20 26.31 -22.26
N ASP A 434 10.08 27.16 -21.24
CA ASP A 434 11.17 27.99 -20.74
C ASP A 434 12.37 27.13 -20.30
N TYR A 435 12.12 26.06 -19.52
CA TYR A 435 13.14 25.08 -19.15
C TYR A 435 13.84 24.46 -20.38
N LEU A 436 13.07 24.04 -21.38
CA LEU A 436 13.61 23.43 -22.59
C LEU A 436 14.49 24.41 -23.38
N LEU A 437 14.08 25.67 -23.49
CA LEU A 437 14.85 26.73 -24.15
C LEU A 437 16.15 27.01 -23.38
N ASP A 438 16.06 27.16 -22.06
CA ASP A 438 17.23 27.38 -21.19
C ASP A 438 18.21 26.21 -21.26
N LEU A 439 17.71 24.97 -21.29
CA LEU A 439 18.52 23.77 -21.42
C LEU A 439 19.29 23.74 -22.75
N GLN A 440 18.64 24.11 -23.86
CA GLN A 440 19.29 24.20 -25.17
C GLN A 440 20.40 25.26 -25.21
N MET A 441 20.21 26.37 -24.48
CA MET A 441 21.22 27.43 -24.38
C MET A 441 22.35 27.08 -23.38
N SER A 442 22.17 26.05 -22.56
CA SER A 442 23.13 25.62 -21.56
C SER A 442 24.30 24.81 -22.14
N LYS A 443 25.33 24.56 -21.33
CA LYS A 443 26.47 23.67 -21.68
C LYS A 443 26.05 22.20 -21.88
N ASP A 444 24.87 21.84 -21.41
CA ASP A 444 24.31 20.50 -21.51
C ASP A 444 23.28 20.37 -22.64
N GLY A 445 23.06 21.44 -23.41
CA GLY A 445 22.16 21.51 -24.56
C GLY A 445 22.67 20.86 -25.85
N THR A 446 23.79 20.13 -25.83
CA THR A 446 24.27 19.46 -27.05
C THR A 446 23.39 18.25 -27.39
N PRO A 447 23.11 17.98 -28.68
CA PRO A 447 22.22 16.88 -29.07
C PRO A 447 22.58 15.53 -28.43
N GLU A 448 23.87 15.20 -28.34
CA GLU A 448 24.34 13.93 -27.77
C GLU A 448 24.02 13.79 -26.28
N LYS A 449 24.02 14.89 -25.53
CA LYS A 449 23.65 14.89 -24.12
C LYS A 449 22.14 14.82 -23.96
N LEU A 450 21.41 15.59 -24.77
CA LEU A 450 19.95 15.67 -24.72
C LEU A 450 19.27 14.33 -25.02
N VAL A 451 19.78 13.53 -25.96
CA VAL A 451 19.27 12.17 -26.25
C VAL A 451 19.27 11.28 -25.01
N SER A 452 20.23 11.47 -24.10
CA SER A 452 20.33 10.69 -22.86
C SER A 452 19.61 11.33 -21.66
N ASN A 453 19.10 12.55 -21.81
CA ASN A 453 18.47 13.31 -20.74
C ASN A 453 16.97 12.99 -20.66
N MET A 454 16.60 12.15 -19.68
CA MET A 454 15.21 11.72 -19.49
C MET A 454 14.25 12.87 -19.19
N SER A 455 14.69 13.91 -18.46
CA SER A 455 13.87 15.09 -18.18
C SER A 455 13.57 15.84 -19.47
N TYR A 456 14.59 16.08 -20.32
CA TYR A 456 14.39 16.69 -21.63
C TYR A 456 13.41 15.90 -22.50
N LEU A 457 13.59 14.59 -22.63
CA LEU A 457 12.73 13.74 -23.46
C LEU A 457 11.27 13.75 -22.95
N ALA A 458 11.08 13.64 -21.62
CA ALA A 458 9.76 13.69 -21.01
C ALA A 458 9.09 15.07 -21.20
N SER A 459 9.84 16.15 -21.01
CA SER A 459 9.37 17.53 -21.20
C SER A 459 9.02 17.83 -22.66
N MET A 460 9.82 17.37 -23.62
CA MET A 460 9.52 17.48 -25.06
C MET A 460 8.24 16.72 -25.43
N ARG A 461 8.08 15.49 -24.91
CA ARG A 461 6.88 14.67 -25.15
C ARG A 461 5.62 15.34 -24.61
N ILE A 462 5.63 15.81 -23.36
CA ILE A 462 4.42 16.40 -22.78
C ILE A 462 4.10 17.76 -23.44
N LEU A 463 5.12 18.55 -23.78
CA LEU A 463 4.93 19.79 -24.52
C LEU A 463 4.33 19.53 -25.90
N SER A 464 4.74 18.47 -26.62
CA SER A 464 4.15 18.16 -27.93
C SER A 464 2.68 17.77 -27.82
N VAL A 465 2.26 17.11 -26.75
CA VAL A 465 0.84 16.85 -26.47
C VAL A 465 0.08 18.17 -26.32
N TRP A 466 0.60 19.13 -25.55
CA TRP A 466 -0.03 20.44 -25.40
C TRP A 466 -0.12 21.22 -26.72
N LEU A 467 0.99 21.32 -27.45
CA LEU A 467 1.04 22.07 -28.72
C LEU A 467 0.17 21.43 -29.82
N THR A 468 -0.24 20.18 -29.67
CA THR A 468 -1.20 19.56 -30.60
C THR A 468 -2.59 20.17 -30.44
N GLU A 469 -2.95 20.54 -29.21
CA GLU A 469 -4.31 20.97 -28.85
C GLU A 469 -4.43 22.50 -28.63
N ASP A 470 -3.33 23.19 -28.30
CA ASP A 470 -3.32 24.62 -27.99
C ASP A 470 -2.16 25.35 -28.70
N ASP A 471 -2.47 26.48 -29.34
CA ASP A 471 -1.54 27.24 -30.17
C ASP A 471 -0.79 28.37 -29.44
N SER A 472 -1.10 28.60 -28.16
CA SER A 472 -0.61 29.76 -27.40
C SER A 472 0.92 29.82 -27.28
N LEU A 473 1.60 28.68 -27.41
CA LEU A 473 3.06 28.56 -27.28
C LEU A 473 3.77 28.21 -28.60
N HIS A 474 3.04 28.06 -29.72
CA HIS A 474 3.62 27.63 -31.01
C HIS A 474 4.79 28.51 -31.46
N ALA A 475 4.60 29.84 -31.44
CA ALA A 475 5.61 30.78 -31.93
C ALA A 475 6.94 30.69 -31.18
N GLN A 476 6.88 30.43 -29.87
CA GLN A 476 8.05 30.29 -29.01
C GLN A 476 8.68 28.89 -29.17
N ALA A 477 7.86 27.85 -29.29
CA ALA A 477 8.30 26.47 -29.46
C ALA A 477 9.07 26.21 -30.77
N VAL A 478 8.89 27.03 -31.81
CA VAL A 478 9.67 26.94 -33.08
C VAL A 478 11.17 26.96 -32.82
N ALA A 479 11.64 27.67 -31.79
CA ALA A 479 13.05 27.74 -31.45
C ALA A 479 13.64 26.38 -31.00
N LEU A 480 12.80 25.43 -30.56
CA LEU A 480 13.24 24.10 -30.14
C LEU A 480 13.53 23.14 -31.31
N PHE A 481 12.96 23.41 -32.51
CA PHE A 481 12.97 22.46 -33.63
C PHE A 481 14.35 22.11 -34.19
N PRO A 482 15.29 23.06 -34.40
CA PRO A 482 16.60 22.71 -34.94
C PRO A 482 17.34 21.67 -34.07
N THR A 483 17.34 21.89 -32.76
CA THR A 483 17.96 20.97 -31.80
C THR A 483 17.22 19.63 -31.75
N LEU A 484 15.89 19.64 -31.77
CA LEU A 484 15.08 18.41 -31.80
C LEU A 484 15.37 17.56 -33.05
N GLU A 485 15.50 18.19 -34.22
CA GLU A 485 15.81 17.51 -35.47
C GLU A 485 17.17 16.80 -35.41
N GLU A 486 18.17 17.43 -34.77
CA GLU A 486 19.48 16.82 -34.53
C GLU A 486 19.40 15.67 -33.51
N VAL A 487 18.67 15.85 -32.41
CA VAL A 487 18.45 14.80 -31.41
C VAL A 487 17.78 13.57 -32.01
N VAL A 488 16.78 13.73 -32.87
CA VAL A 488 16.05 12.61 -33.51
C VAL A 488 16.91 11.85 -34.53
N ARG A 489 17.96 12.47 -35.07
CA ARG A 489 18.88 11.84 -36.03
C ARG A 489 19.94 10.95 -35.37
N LEU A 490 20.22 11.16 -34.09
CA LEU A 490 21.15 10.38 -33.29
C LEU A 490 20.48 9.11 -32.76
#